data_AF-A0A4Q5Z2N8-F1
#
_entry.id   AF-A0A4Q5Z2N8-F1
#
_cell.length_a   1.000
_cell.length_b   1.000
_cell.length_c   1.000
_cell.angle_alpha   90.00
_cell.angle_beta   90.00
_cell.angle_gamma   90.00
#
_symmetry.space_group_name_H-M   'P 1'
#
loop_
_entity.id
_entity.type
_entity.pdbx_description
1 polymer ?
#
loop_
_entity_poly.entity_id
_entity_poly.type
_entity_poly.pdbx_seq_one_letter_code
_entity_poly.pdbx_strand_id
1 'polypeptide(L)' 'MKFTYYGQSCFAVEMGGKQVLFDPFITPNELAKHIKLDDVKADYIFVSHGHTDHIADCVTLAQ' A
#
# COMPACT_ATOMS: atom_id res chain seq x y z
N MET A 1 3.66 1.90 -17.43
CA MET A 1 3.42 1.04 -16.25
C MET A 1 4.57 1.28 -15.29
N LYS A 2 4.27 1.69 -14.05
CA LYS A 2 5.28 1.88 -12.99
C LYS A 2 4.93 0.97 -11.83
N PHE A 3 5.92 0.28 -11.29
CA PHE A 3 5.79 -0.59 -10.12
C PHE A 3 6.59 0.02 -8.97
N THR A 4 6.05 -0.02 -7.76
CA THR A 4 6.74 0.45 -6.55
C THR A 4 6.51 -0.55 -5.43
N TYR A 5 7.57 -0.98 -4.78
CA TYR A 5 7.54 -1.97 -3.70
C TYR A 5 7.83 -1.29 -2.36
N TYR A 6 6.97 -1.52 -1.38
CA TYR A 6 7.05 -0.91 -0.05
C TYR A 6 7.47 -1.92 1.05
N GLY A 7 7.42 -3.22 0.77
CA GLY A 7 7.78 -4.29 1.71
C GLY A 7 6.64 -5.27 1.97
N GLN A 8 6.97 -6.49 2.39
CA GLN A 8 6.01 -7.60 2.55
C GLN A 8 5.21 -7.82 1.25
N SER A 9 3.89 -7.76 1.29
CA SER A 9 3.03 -7.81 0.09
C SER A 9 2.53 -6.42 -0.32
N CYS A 10 3.05 -5.35 0.30
CA CYS A 10 2.65 -3.98 0.02
C CYS A 10 3.38 -3.43 -1.22
N PHE A 11 2.65 -3.22 -2.30
CA PHE A 11 3.18 -2.63 -3.54
C PHE A 11 2.11 -1.82 -4.27
N ALA A 12 2.54 -0.89 -5.12
CA ALA A 12 1.67 -0.11 -5.98
C ALA A 12 2.00 -0.33 -7.46
N VAL A 13 0.96 -0.28 -8.27
CA VAL A 13 1.05 -0.30 -9.73
C VAL A 13 0.36 0.93 -10.30
N GLU A 14 1.10 1.70 -11.09
CA GLU A 14 0.57 2.79 -11.89
C GLU A 14 0.31 2.33 -13.33
N MET A 15 -0.96 2.35 -13.72
CA MET A 15 -1.39 2.00 -15.07
C MET A 15 -2.63 2.81 -15.47
N GLY A 16 -2.73 3.22 -16.74
CA GLY A 16 -3.90 3.95 -17.24
C GLY A 16 -4.20 5.27 -16.50
N GLY A 17 -3.17 5.92 -15.93
CA GLY A 17 -3.34 7.13 -15.12
C GLY A 17 -3.93 6.89 -13.72
N LYS A 18 -3.97 5.64 -13.26
CA LYS A 18 -4.47 5.23 -11.95
C LYS A 18 -3.39 4.57 -11.12
N GLN A 19 -3.39 4.82 -9.82
CA GLN A 19 -2.57 4.11 -8.83
C GLN A 19 -3.41 3.06 -8.11
N VAL A 20 -3.02 1.79 -8.25
CA VAL A 20 -3.62 0.68 -7.52
C VAL A 20 -2.62 0.22 -6.46
N LEU A 21 -3.00 0.33 -5.19
CA LEU A 21 -2.23 -0.13 -4.05
C LEU A 21 -2.71 -1.53 -3.63
N PHE A 22 -1.76 -2.39 -3.27
CA PHE A 22 -2.01 -3.75 -2.83
C PHE A 22 -1.52 -3.92 -1.39
N ASP A 23 -2.32 -4.59 -0.56
CA ASP A 23 -1.98 -5.06 0.80
C ASP A 23 -1.25 -4.01 1.68
N PRO A 24 -1.89 -2.88 2.00
CA PRO A 24 -1.28 -1.76 2.72
C PRO A 24 -0.83 -2.12 4.15
N PHE A 25 0.46 -2.40 4.28
CA PHE A 25 1.17 -2.71 5.54
C PHE A 25 2.52 -1.97 5.59
N ILE A 26 2.47 -0.72 6.04
CA ILE A 26 3.61 0.21 6.08
C ILE A 26 3.90 0.60 7.53
N THR A 27 2.92 1.14 8.27
CA THR A 27 3.15 1.67 9.63
C THR A 27 3.71 0.64 10.59
N PRO A 28 3.22 -0.61 10.63
CA PRO A 28 3.77 -1.61 11.54
C PRO A 28 4.99 -2.36 10.96
N ASN A 29 5.37 -2.06 9.72
CA ASN A 29 6.49 -2.72 9.06
C ASN A 29 7.79 -1.93 9.30
N GLU A 30 8.63 -2.44 10.22
CA GLU A 30 9.91 -1.82 10.57
C GLU A 30 10.87 -1.63 9.38
N LEU A 31 10.77 -2.47 8.35
CA LEU A 31 11.57 -2.34 7.12
C LEU A 31 11.05 -1.20 6.22
N ALA A 32 9.78 -0.82 6.38
CA ALA A 32 9.11 0.25 5.63
C ALA A 32 9.07 1.59 6.39
N LYS A 33 9.66 1.70 7.58
CA LYS A 33 9.62 2.91 8.44
C LYS A 33 10.08 4.22 7.80
N HIS A 34 10.80 4.13 6.68
CA HIS A 34 11.30 5.27 5.92
C HIS A 34 10.25 5.85 4.96
N ILE A 35 9.12 5.16 4.77
CA ILE A 35 8.00 5.56 3.93
C ILE A 35 6.99 6.32 4.79
N LYS A 36 6.59 7.50 4.34
CA LYS A 36 5.52 8.27 4.96
C LYS A 36 4.20 7.89 4.30
N LEU A 37 3.17 7.60 5.10
CA LEU A 37 1.83 7.27 4.59
C LEU A 37 1.26 8.36 3.68
N ASP A 38 1.49 9.64 4.00
CA ASP A 38 0.99 10.79 3.22
C ASP A 38 1.54 10.83 1.77
N ASP A 39 2.67 10.17 1.51
CA ASP A 39 3.26 10.09 0.18
C ASP A 39 2.70 8.91 -0.64
N VAL A 40 1.94 8.01 -0.02
CA VAL A 40 1.35 6.82 -0.64
C VAL A 40 -0.03 7.20 -1.19
N LYS A 41 -0.15 7.22 -2.51
CA LYS A 41 -1.40 7.52 -3.20
C LYS A 41 -2.06 6.22 -3.67
N ALA A 42 -3.39 6.17 -3.57
CA ALA A 42 -4.18 5.06 -4.08
C ALA A 42 -5.49 5.61 -4.65
N ASP A 43 -5.76 5.36 -5.94
CA ASP A 43 -7.12 5.46 -6.48
C ASP A 43 -7.96 4.23 -6.09
N TYR A 44 -7.29 3.08 -5.96
CA TYR A 44 -7.90 1.80 -5.56
C TYR A 44 -6.97 1.07 -4.61
N ILE A 45 -7.55 0.36 -3.62
CA ILE A 45 -6.83 -0.52 -2.71
C ILE A 45 -7.37 -1.94 -2.88
N PHE A 46 -6.49 -2.87 -3.23
CA PHE A 46 -6.80 -4.29 -3.37
C PHE A 46 -6.17 -5.04 -2.20
N VAL A 47 -6.98 -5.82 -1.50
CA VAL A 47 -6.54 -6.62 -0.36
C VAL A 47 -6.67 -8.10 -0.73
N SER A 48 -5.58 -8.85 -0.64
CA SER A 48 -5.55 -10.28 -0.94
C SER A 48 -6.31 -11.10 0.09
N HIS A 49 -6.13 -10.80 1.39
CA HIS A 49 -6.85 -11.40 2.52
C HIS A 49 -6.74 -10.54 3.79
N GLY A 50 -7.50 -10.89 4.83
CA GLY A 50 -7.70 -10.06 6.03
C GLY A 50 -6.69 -10.24 7.17
N HIS A 51 -5.49 -10.78 6.93
CA HIS A 51 -4.46 -10.80 7.97
C HIS A 51 -3.87 -9.39 8.18
N THR A 52 -3.46 -9.09 9.41
CA THR A 52 -3.02 -7.75 9.81
C THR A 52 -1.85 -7.24 8.97
N ASP A 53 -0.93 -8.12 8.55
CA ASP A 53 0.22 -7.79 7.70
C ASP A 53 -0.15 -7.47 6.23
N HIS A 54 -1.46 -7.39 5.92
CA HIS A 54 -2.00 -6.98 4.63
C HIS A 54 -2.97 -5.79 4.73
N ILE A 55 -3.52 -5.49 5.91
CA ILE A 55 -4.64 -4.52 6.03
C ILE A 55 -4.40 -3.35 6.99
N ALA A 56 -3.27 -3.33 7.70
CA ALA A 56 -3.06 -2.43 8.83
C ALA A 56 -3.31 -0.95 8.50
N ASP A 57 -2.92 -0.49 7.31
CA ASP A 57 -3.05 0.91 6.90
C ASP A 57 -4.21 1.14 5.92
N CYS A 58 -5.00 0.10 5.61
CA CYS A 58 -6.03 0.14 4.58
C CYS A 58 -7.07 1.24 4.82
N VAL A 59 -7.58 1.35 6.05
CA VAL A 59 -8.61 2.34 6.39
C VAL A 59 -8.06 3.76 6.36
N THR A 60 -6.83 3.95 6.84
CA THR A 60 -6.16 5.26 6.85
C THR A 60 -5.92 5.77 5.43
N LEU A 61 -5.50 4.88 4.52
CA LEU A 61 -5.21 5.23 3.13
C LEU A 61 -6.44 5.33 2.22
N ALA A 62 -7.61 4.90 2.70
CA ALA A 62 -8.88 4.93 1.94
C ALA A 62 -9.71 6.20 2.18
N GLN A 63 -9.17 7.22 2.85
CA GLN A 63 -9.85 8.48 3.18
C GLN A 63 -9.92 9.46 2.01
#